data_AF-B8FLU1-F1
#
_entry.id   AF-B8FLU1-F1
#
_cell.length_a   1.000
_cell.length_b   1.000
_cell.length_c   1.000
_cell.angle_alpha   90.00
_cell.angle_beta   90.00
_cell.angle_gamma   90.00
#
_symmetry.space_group_name_H-M   'P 1'
#
loop_
_entity.id
_entity.type
_entity.pdbx_description
1 polymer ?
#
loop_
_entity_poly.entity_id
_entity_poly.type
_entity_poly.pdbx_seq_one_letter_code
_entity_poly.pdbx_strand_id
1 'polypeptide(L)'
;MEKGGKIGVILLSASLFFLGLSIFYFSYKVSQIHGQIPQLLAQVESTSQRIEPVILEVAQIREQVPDIIKEVEQVRLTVDKAIAEVEAYRAIIPEVTAEAGRIREQIPPVLEEVEATRKMILAIAPPDPERKKKPKASMPEILAEVRQVRETVPKILAESKAIREDVPKVIASLDKASDAVQAASTEVKETRPLVPGILEEVKTTREALPGLLDQAEAITRNARQVGEEAGQGAVGGMITGVLTSPLRLMESMGSTFTGWIWPDELKALTEEDKKLLAQKSAEIIEKDKIGTLRTWKNAKSGNHGTIKLLAKADESGKECRLLEFKGEVGGEKQNLILRLCKDEKGAWSVSET
;
A
#
# COMPACT_ATOMS: atom_id res chain seq x y z
N MET A 1 2.57 89.61 -16.09
CA MET A 1 2.95 88.44 -15.26
C MET A 1 1.74 87.53 -14.97
N GLU A 2 0.94 87.15 -15.97
CA GLU A 2 -0.32 86.41 -15.74
C GLU A 2 -0.35 84.99 -16.35
N LYS A 3 0.63 84.64 -17.19
CA LYS A 3 0.70 83.32 -17.85
C LYS A 3 1.36 82.23 -17.00
N GLY A 4 2.25 82.58 -16.06
CA GLY A 4 2.94 81.62 -15.19
C GLY A 4 2.04 80.96 -14.13
N GLY A 5 1.08 81.71 -13.57
CA GLY A 5 0.15 81.18 -12.57
C GLY A 5 -0.81 80.13 -13.12
N LYS A 6 -1.27 80.29 -14.37
CA LYS A 6 -2.18 79.32 -15.01
C LYS A 6 -1.49 77.98 -15.28
N ILE A 7 -0.22 77.99 -15.66
CA ILE A 7 0.57 76.77 -15.90
C ILE A 7 0.83 76.01 -14.58
N GLY A 8 1.13 76.72 -13.49
CA GLY A 8 1.32 76.11 -12.17
C GLY A 8 0.06 75.43 -11.64
N VAL A 9 -1.10 76.05 -11.81
CA VAL A 9 -2.40 75.46 -11.43
C VAL A 9 -2.73 74.23 -12.29
N ILE A 10 -2.40 74.24 -13.58
CA ILE A 10 -2.59 73.08 -14.47
C ILE A 10 -1.69 71.92 -14.04
N LEU A 11 -0.41 72.15 -13.75
CA LEU A 11 0.51 71.10 -13.28
C LEU A 11 0.11 70.53 -11.91
N LEU A 12 -0.41 71.38 -11.01
CA LEU A 12 -0.91 70.95 -9.71
C LEU A 12 -2.18 70.11 -9.85
N SER A 13 -3.11 70.50 -10.74
CA SER A 13 -4.31 69.71 -11.02
C SER A 13 -3.99 68.36 -11.70
N ALA A 14 -3.00 68.34 -12.60
CA ALA A 14 -2.54 67.12 -13.25
C ALA A 14 -1.88 66.15 -12.27
N SER A 15 -1.00 66.64 -11.38
CA SER A 15 -0.39 65.81 -10.33
C SER A 15 -1.43 65.28 -9.33
N LEU A 16 -2.43 66.08 -8.96
CA LEU A 16 -3.54 65.63 -8.13
C LEU A 16 -4.39 64.53 -8.80
N PHE A 17 -4.58 64.62 -10.11
CA PHE A 17 -5.27 63.59 -10.90
C PHE A 17 -4.46 62.29 -10.99
N PHE A 18 -3.14 62.37 -11.24
CA PHE A 18 -2.27 61.20 -11.23
C PHE A 18 -2.17 60.55 -9.84
N LEU A 19 -2.16 61.35 -8.78
CA LEU A 19 -2.23 60.87 -7.40
C LEU A 19 -3.55 60.14 -7.14
N GLY A 20 -4.68 60.69 -7.58
CA GLY A 20 -5.98 60.04 -7.50
C GLY A 20 -6.04 58.70 -8.25
N LEU A 21 -5.45 58.64 -9.46
CA LEU A 21 -5.32 57.41 -10.24
C LEU A 21 -4.44 56.36 -9.55
N SER A 22 -3.34 56.78 -8.94
CA SER A 22 -2.45 55.90 -8.18
C SER A 22 -3.14 55.32 -6.95
N ILE A 23 -3.87 56.15 -6.19
CA ILE A 23 -4.66 55.71 -5.03
C ILE A 23 -5.77 54.74 -5.46
N PHE A 24 -6.46 55.02 -6.57
CA PHE A 24 -7.51 54.14 -7.10
C PHE A 24 -6.94 52.78 -7.54
N TYR A 25 -5.82 52.78 -8.27
CA TYR A 25 -5.15 51.57 -8.71
C TYR A 25 -4.65 50.74 -7.52
N PHE A 26 -4.07 51.41 -6.51
CA PHE A 26 -3.66 50.78 -5.27
C PHE A 26 -4.86 50.16 -4.52
N SER A 27 -5.96 50.90 -4.35
CA SER A 27 -7.20 50.37 -3.75
C SER A 27 -7.77 49.18 -4.51
N TYR A 28 -7.74 49.20 -5.85
CA TYR A 28 -8.16 48.07 -6.67
C TYR A 28 -7.29 46.82 -6.42
N LYS A 29 -5.97 47.00 -6.29
CA LYS A 29 -5.04 45.90 -5.98
C LYS A 29 -5.19 45.38 -4.56
N VAL A 30 -5.41 46.23 -3.56
CA VAL A 30 -5.71 45.83 -2.18
C VAL A 30 -7.03 45.04 -2.11
N SER A 31 -8.05 45.44 -2.87
CA SER A 31 -9.32 44.71 -2.99
C SER A 31 -9.13 43.32 -3.63
N GLN A 32 -8.27 43.18 -4.65
CA GLN A 32 -7.91 41.86 -5.21
C GLN A 32 -7.24 40.94 -4.18
N ILE A 33 -6.33 41.48 -3.36
CA ILE A 33 -5.63 40.72 -2.32
C ILE A 33 -6.60 40.28 -1.21
N HIS A 34 -7.50 41.17 -0.80
CA HIS A 34 -8.53 40.85 0.18
C HIS A 34 -9.43 39.67 -0.26
N GLY A 35 -9.70 39.54 -1.56
CA GLY A 35 -10.41 38.39 -2.11
C GLY A 35 -9.66 37.06 -2.01
N GLN A 36 -8.33 37.08 -1.88
CA GLN A 36 -7.47 35.88 -1.84
C GLN A 36 -7.09 35.47 -0.40
N ILE A 37 -7.12 36.39 0.56
CA ILE A 37 -6.84 36.11 1.99
C ILE A 37 -7.69 34.96 2.55
N PRO A 38 -9.01 34.87 2.29
CA PRO A 38 -9.83 33.77 2.81
C PRO A 38 -9.41 32.39 2.28
N GLN A 39 -8.95 32.32 1.02
CA GLN A 39 -8.48 31.07 0.42
C GLN A 39 -7.15 30.63 1.01
N LEU A 40 -6.22 31.57 1.22
CA LEU A 40 -4.93 31.28 1.86
C LEU A 40 -5.10 30.82 3.31
N LEU A 41 -5.99 31.48 4.08
CA LEU A 41 -6.30 31.06 5.45
C LEU A 41 -6.96 29.67 5.48
N ALA A 42 -7.88 29.38 4.56
CA ALA A 42 -8.49 28.07 4.44
C ALA A 42 -7.48 26.97 4.08
N GLN A 43 -6.53 27.28 3.19
CA GLN A 43 -5.48 26.36 2.79
C GLN A 43 -4.48 26.08 3.92
N VAL A 44 -4.10 27.10 4.69
CA VAL A 44 -3.22 26.94 5.87
C VAL A 44 -3.92 26.11 6.95
N GLU A 45 -5.22 26.34 7.19
CA GLU A 45 -5.97 25.56 8.18
C GLU A 45 -6.19 24.10 7.74
N SER A 46 -6.46 23.86 6.45
CA SER A 46 -6.51 22.50 5.87
C SER A 46 -5.15 21.79 5.97
N THR A 47 -4.05 22.51 5.72
CA THR A 47 -2.70 21.97 5.86
C THR A 47 -2.38 21.65 7.31
N SER A 48 -2.74 22.52 8.26
CA SER A 48 -2.55 22.29 9.69
C SER A 48 -3.33 21.05 10.19
N GLN A 49 -4.58 20.89 9.76
CA GLN A 49 -5.41 19.74 10.14
C GLN A 49 -4.87 18.41 9.58
N ARG A 50 -4.09 18.45 8.49
CA ARG A 50 -3.43 17.27 7.92
C ARG A 50 -2.11 16.93 8.60
N ILE A 51 -1.51 17.85 9.36
CA ILE A 51 -0.24 17.60 10.06
C ILE A 51 -0.46 16.74 11.32
N GLU A 52 -1.57 16.94 12.03
CA GLU A 52 -1.92 16.21 13.25
C GLU A 52 -2.02 14.68 13.07
N PRO A 53 -2.74 14.14 12.07
CA PRO A 53 -2.75 12.69 11.82
C PRO A 53 -1.37 12.16 11.39
N VAL A 54 -0.59 12.94 10.63
CA VAL A 54 0.77 12.55 10.22
C VAL A 54 1.71 12.45 11.43
N ILE A 55 1.58 13.31 12.45
CA ILE A 55 2.37 13.20 13.69
C ILE A 55 2.04 11.91 14.45
N LEU A 56 0.76 11.52 14.48
CA LEU A 56 0.31 10.27 15.10
C LEU A 56 0.81 9.04 14.33
N GLU A 57 0.72 9.05 13.00
CA GLU A 57 1.25 7.98 12.15
C GLU A 57 2.77 7.84 12.31
N VAL A 58 3.51 8.95 12.33
CA VAL A 58 4.97 8.94 12.56
C VAL A 58 5.33 8.45 13.97
N ALA A 59 4.47 8.69 14.97
CA ALA A 59 4.66 8.14 16.31
C ALA A 59 4.47 6.62 16.36
N GLN A 60 3.44 6.10 15.67
CA GLN A 60 3.21 4.65 15.55
C GLN A 60 4.34 3.94 14.79
N ILE A 61 4.79 4.52 13.67
CA ILE A 61 5.92 3.97 12.90
C ILE A 61 7.17 3.90 13.79
N ARG A 62 7.43 4.91 14.64
CA ARG A 62 8.57 4.90 15.57
C ARG A 62 8.51 3.81 16.62
N GLU A 63 7.32 3.43 17.06
CA GLU A 63 7.14 2.35 18.03
C GLU A 63 7.50 0.99 17.40
N GLN A 64 7.26 0.83 16.10
CA GLN A 64 7.53 -0.41 15.37
C GLN A 64 8.98 -0.55 14.90
N VAL A 65 9.72 0.55 14.73
CA VAL A 65 11.12 0.52 14.25
C VAL A 65 12.04 -0.37 15.10
N PRO A 66 12.04 -0.30 16.45
CA PRO A 66 12.88 -1.18 17.29
C PRO A 66 12.54 -2.67 17.13
N ASP A 67 11.27 -3.01 16.95
CA ASP A 67 10.84 -4.39 16.79
C ASP A 67 11.22 -4.93 15.41
N ILE A 68 11.08 -4.13 14.35
CA ILE A 68 11.60 -4.45 13.01
C ILE A 68 13.12 -4.68 13.05
N ILE A 69 13.88 -3.87 13.81
CA ILE A 69 15.33 -4.06 13.96
C ILE A 69 15.66 -5.41 14.63
N LYS A 70 14.91 -5.80 15.67
CA LYS A 70 15.10 -7.10 16.34
C LYS A 70 14.73 -8.27 15.44
N GLU A 71 13.63 -8.17 14.70
CA GLU A 71 13.22 -9.20 13.74
C GLU A 71 14.28 -9.37 12.64
N VAL A 72 14.80 -8.27 12.09
CA VAL A 72 15.89 -8.32 11.11
C VAL A 72 17.15 -8.97 11.68
N GLU A 73 17.48 -8.75 12.96
CA GLU A 73 18.60 -9.42 13.63
C GLU A 73 18.36 -10.93 13.82
N GLN A 74 17.14 -11.34 14.18
CA GLN A 74 16.80 -12.76 14.28
C GLN A 74 16.82 -13.47 12.91
N VAL A 75 16.35 -12.80 11.86
CA VAL A 75 16.42 -13.31 10.49
C VAL A 75 17.88 -13.52 10.10
N ARG A 76 18.78 -12.59 10.42
CA ARG A 76 20.24 -12.76 10.18
C ARG A 76 20.79 -14.03 10.82
N LEU A 77 20.51 -14.25 12.11
CA LEU A 77 21.00 -15.44 12.82
C LEU A 77 20.47 -16.73 12.20
N THR A 78 19.25 -16.71 11.67
CA THR A 78 18.63 -17.88 11.04
C THR A 78 19.25 -18.14 9.66
N VAL A 79 19.51 -17.09 8.89
CA VAL A 79 20.19 -17.18 7.59
C VAL A 79 21.61 -17.73 7.75
N ASP A 80 22.39 -17.22 8.71
CA ASP A 80 23.76 -17.70 8.96
C ASP A 80 23.78 -19.18 9.34
N LYS A 81 22.84 -19.63 10.18
CA LYS A 81 22.67 -21.05 10.51
C LYS A 81 22.32 -21.89 9.29
N ALA A 82 21.39 -21.42 8.46
CA ALA A 82 20.99 -22.12 7.24
C ALA A 82 22.17 -22.28 6.26
N ILE A 83 23.01 -21.25 6.10
CA ILE A 83 24.24 -21.34 5.29
C ILE A 83 25.17 -22.42 5.86
N ALA A 84 25.43 -22.39 7.17
CA ALA A 84 26.31 -23.35 7.81
C ALA A 84 25.80 -24.80 7.69
N GLU A 85 24.50 -25.02 7.82
CA GLU A 85 23.87 -26.34 7.61
C GLU A 85 24.00 -26.80 6.15
N VAL A 86 23.76 -25.92 5.18
CA VAL A 86 23.93 -26.24 3.75
C VAL A 86 25.38 -26.58 3.41
N GLU A 87 26.35 -25.88 3.98
CA GLU A 87 27.78 -26.19 3.82
C GLU A 87 28.13 -27.57 4.40
N ALA A 88 27.58 -27.90 5.58
CA ALA A 88 27.76 -29.22 6.19
C ALA A 88 27.17 -30.34 5.31
N TYR A 89 25.97 -30.15 4.75
CA TYR A 89 25.39 -31.13 3.83
C TYR A 89 26.20 -31.28 2.54
N ARG A 90 26.68 -30.16 1.97
CA ARG A 90 27.57 -30.19 0.78
C ARG A 90 28.84 -31.00 1.02
N ALA A 91 29.40 -30.97 2.23
CA ALA A 91 30.59 -31.74 2.57
C ALA A 91 30.34 -33.26 2.58
N ILE A 92 29.13 -33.70 2.97
CA ILE A 92 28.79 -35.13 3.13
C ILE A 92 28.31 -35.78 1.83
N ILE A 93 27.65 -35.02 0.94
CA ILE A 93 27.09 -35.54 -0.32
C ILE A 93 28.11 -36.31 -1.19
N PRO A 94 29.37 -35.87 -1.37
CA PRO A 94 30.37 -36.61 -2.14
C PRO A 94 30.70 -37.99 -1.56
N GLU A 95 30.74 -38.12 -0.23
CA GLU A 95 31.07 -39.37 0.45
C GLU A 95 29.95 -40.40 0.29
N VAL A 96 28.70 -39.99 0.51
CA VAL A 96 27.51 -40.83 0.30
C VAL A 96 27.40 -41.26 -1.17
N THR A 97 27.69 -40.35 -2.10
CA THR A 97 27.68 -40.64 -3.54
C THR A 97 28.77 -41.64 -3.92
N ALA A 98 29.97 -41.52 -3.33
CA ALA A 98 31.07 -42.45 -3.53
C ALA A 98 30.78 -43.84 -2.95
N GLU A 99 30.19 -43.91 -1.76
CA GLU A 99 29.83 -45.18 -1.13
C GLU A 99 28.71 -45.91 -1.90
N ALA A 100 27.67 -45.18 -2.32
CA ALA A 100 26.63 -45.72 -3.19
C ALA A 100 27.21 -46.24 -4.53
N GLY A 101 28.24 -45.57 -5.07
CA GLY A 101 29.00 -46.04 -6.22
C GLY A 101 29.69 -47.38 -5.97
N ARG A 102 30.41 -47.52 -4.86
CA ARG A 102 31.11 -48.75 -4.47
C ARG A 102 30.16 -49.94 -4.28
N ILE A 103 29.05 -49.74 -3.58
CA ILE A 103 28.03 -50.80 -3.37
C ILE A 103 27.48 -51.26 -4.73
N ARG A 104 27.23 -50.34 -5.66
CA ARG A 104 26.71 -50.65 -7.00
C ARG A 104 27.70 -51.44 -7.85
N GLU A 105 29.00 -51.22 -7.71
CA GLU A 105 30.03 -52.00 -8.41
C GLU A 105 30.15 -53.43 -7.86
N GLN A 106 29.85 -53.62 -6.57
CA GLN A 106 29.92 -54.93 -5.92
C GLN A 106 28.68 -55.81 -6.14
N ILE A 107 27.53 -55.22 -6.49
CA ILE A 107 26.28 -55.98 -6.71
C ILE A 107 26.36 -56.95 -7.92
N PRO A 108 26.82 -56.55 -9.13
CA PRO A 108 26.87 -57.45 -10.28
C PRO A 108 27.74 -58.70 -10.08
N PRO A 109 28.98 -58.61 -9.53
CA PRO A 109 29.79 -59.78 -9.23
C PRO A 109 29.11 -60.75 -8.26
N VAL A 110 28.48 -60.24 -7.19
CA VAL A 110 27.74 -61.08 -6.22
C VAL A 110 26.54 -61.77 -6.89
N LEU A 111 25.82 -61.09 -7.78
CA LEU A 111 24.74 -61.70 -8.57
C LEU A 111 25.26 -62.82 -9.46
N GLU A 112 26.39 -62.61 -10.14
CA GLU A 112 27.01 -63.64 -10.98
C GLU A 112 27.47 -64.86 -10.16
N GLU A 113 28.08 -64.64 -8.99
CA GLU A 113 28.47 -65.72 -8.08
C GLU A 113 27.28 -66.52 -7.55
N VAL A 114 26.17 -65.83 -7.21
CA VAL A 114 24.92 -66.47 -6.79
C VAL A 114 24.32 -67.29 -7.94
N GLU A 115 24.35 -66.78 -9.17
CA GLU A 115 23.89 -67.54 -10.35
C GLU A 115 24.77 -68.76 -10.64
N ALA A 116 26.09 -68.62 -10.52
CA ALA A 116 27.04 -69.72 -10.71
C ALA A 116 26.85 -70.80 -9.66
N THR A 117 26.71 -70.41 -8.38
CA THR A 117 26.44 -71.32 -7.27
C THR A 117 25.10 -72.04 -7.47
N ARG A 118 24.06 -71.34 -7.92
CA ARG A 118 22.76 -71.94 -8.27
C ARG A 118 22.90 -72.99 -9.38
N LYS A 119 23.66 -72.70 -10.44
CA LYS A 119 23.91 -73.67 -11.52
C LYS A 119 24.67 -74.90 -11.01
N MET A 120 25.66 -74.73 -10.15
CA MET A 120 26.38 -75.85 -9.53
C MET A 120 25.46 -76.72 -8.65
N ILE A 121 24.62 -76.11 -7.81
CA ILE A 121 23.65 -76.85 -6.98
C ILE A 121 22.69 -77.68 -7.85
N LEU A 122 22.20 -77.10 -8.96
CA LEU A 122 21.34 -77.80 -9.93
C LEU A 122 22.08 -78.93 -10.68
N ALA A 123 23.39 -78.79 -10.91
CA ALA A 123 24.19 -79.83 -11.54
C ALA A 123 24.50 -81.01 -10.60
N ILE A 124 24.69 -80.75 -9.30
CA ILE A 124 24.93 -81.78 -8.26
C ILE A 124 23.63 -82.49 -7.87
N ALA A 125 22.47 -81.87 -8.09
CA ALA A 125 21.15 -82.47 -7.92
C ALA A 125 20.51 -82.80 -9.28
N PRO A 126 20.84 -83.94 -9.92
CA PRO A 126 20.09 -84.38 -11.10
C PRO A 126 18.60 -84.53 -10.72
N PRO A 127 17.66 -84.43 -11.69
CA PRO A 127 16.23 -84.59 -11.44
C PRO A 127 15.92 -86.06 -11.12
N ASP A 128 16.29 -86.49 -9.91
CA ASP A 128 15.94 -87.79 -9.36
C ASP A 128 14.52 -87.69 -8.77
N PRO A 129 13.53 -88.41 -9.33
CA PRO A 129 12.15 -88.39 -8.84
C PRO A 129 11.99 -88.94 -7.41
N GLU A 130 13.01 -89.58 -6.82
CA GLU A 130 12.95 -90.15 -5.46
C GLU A 130 13.55 -89.27 -4.35
N ARG A 131 14.29 -88.20 -4.66
CA ARG A 131 14.73 -87.19 -3.66
C ARG A 131 13.58 -86.42 -2.99
N LYS A 132 12.33 -86.82 -3.24
CA LYS A 132 11.11 -86.23 -2.71
C LYS A 132 10.94 -86.31 -1.20
N LYS A 133 11.80 -86.99 -0.44
CA LYS A 133 11.54 -87.25 0.98
C LYS A 133 12.38 -86.50 2.03
N LYS A 134 13.60 -85.98 1.80
CA LYS A 134 14.39 -85.44 2.94
C LYS A 134 15.30 -84.19 2.81
N PRO A 135 15.34 -83.43 1.69
CA PRO A 135 15.74 -82.02 1.80
C PRO A 135 14.65 -81.13 1.19
N LYS A 136 13.52 -80.96 1.89
CA LYS A 136 12.32 -80.37 1.26
C LYS A 136 11.55 -79.30 2.03
N ALA A 137 11.94 -78.96 3.25
CA ALA A 137 11.23 -77.89 3.97
C ALA A 137 11.71 -76.50 3.53
N SER A 138 13.02 -76.24 3.46
CA SER A 138 13.57 -74.91 3.20
C SER A 138 13.92 -74.61 1.74
N MET A 139 14.08 -75.62 0.87
CA MET A 139 14.44 -75.40 -0.55
C MET A 139 13.38 -74.64 -1.35
N PRO A 140 12.07 -74.91 -1.22
CA PRO A 140 11.03 -74.11 -1.88
C PRO A 140 11.01 -72.67 -1.36
N GLU A 141 11.31 -72.48 -0.08
CA GLU A 141 11.35 -71.19 0.62
C GLU A 141 12.51 -70.33 0.11
N ILE A 142 13.72 -70.90 0.04
CA ILE A 142 14.90 -70.23 -0.55
C ILE A 142 14.68 -69.90 -2.03
N LEU A 143 14.04 -70.78 -2.81
CA LEU A 143 13.72 -70.49 -4.21
C LEU A 143 12.65 -69.41 -4.37
N ALA A 144 11.72 -69.30 -3.42
CA ALA A 144 10.73 -68.22 -3.39
C ALA A 144 11.41 -66.88 -3.02
N GLU A 145 12.28 -66.86 -2.01
CA GLU A 145 13.08 -65.70 -1.64
C GLU A 145 13.98 -65.24 -2.80
N VAL A 146 14.68 -66.17 -3.47
CA VAL A 146 15.53 -65.83 -4.62
C VAL A 146 14.72 -65.25 -5.79
N ARG A 147 13.48 -65.70 -6.01
CA ARG A 147 12.58 -65.09 -7.00
C ARG A 147 12.16 -63.70 -6.59
N GLN A 148 11.79 -63.51 -5.32
CA GLN A 148 11.44 -62.21 -4.78
C GLN A 148 12.61 -61.22 -4.91
N VAL A 149 13.84 -61.64 -4.59
CA VAL A 149 15.06 -60.83 -4.77
C VAL A 149 15.29 -60.49 -6.25
N ARG A 150 15.08 -61.44 -7.18
CA ARG A 150 15.20 -61.17 -8.62
C ARG A 150 14.17 -60.18 -9.15
N GLU A 151 12.99 -60.09 -8.53
CA GLU A 151 11.98 -59.10 -8.90
C GLU A 151 12.23 -57.72 -8.28
N THR A 152 12.81 -57.66 -7.07
CA THR A 152 13.06 -56.39 -6.38
C THR A 152 14.35 -55.71 -6.83
N VAL A 153 15.40 -56.46 -7.19
CA VAL A 153 16.68 -55.91 -7.64
C VAL A 153 16.51 -54.95 -8.84
N PRO A 154 15.75 -55.26 -9.91
CA PRO A 154 15.52 -54.31 -11.01
C PRO A 154 14.81 -53.03 -10.57
N LYS A 155 13.87 -53.11 -9.61
CA LYS A 155 13.15 -51.94 -9.07
C LYS A 155 14.10 -51.03 -8.30
N ILE A 156 14.92 -51.60 -7.43
CA ILE A 156 15.96 -50.86 -6.68
C ILE A 156 16.98 -50.23 -7.64
N LEU A 157 17.35 -50.93 -8.72
CA LEU A 157 18.26 -50.38 -9.74
C LEU A 157 17.64 -49.19 -10.50
N ALA A 158 16.34 -49.26 -10.79
CA ALA A 158 15.60 -48.20 -11.44
C ALA A 158 15.44 -46.97 -10.53
N GLU A 159 15.11 -47.19 -9.25
CA GLU A 159 15.07 -46.13 -8.23
C GLU A 159 16.45 -45.48 -8.03
N SER A 160 17.52 -46.27 -7.95
CA SER A 160 18.90 -45.76 -7.89
C SER A 160 19.27 -44.92 -9.11
N LYS A 161 18.77 -45.27 -10.31
CA LYS A 161 18.96 -44.46 -11.52
C LYS A 161 18.21 -43.13 -11.44
N ALA A 162 16.95 -43.14 -10.99
CA ALA A 162 16.15 -41.93 -10.82
C ALA A 162 16.80 -40.97 -9.81
N ILE A 163 17.25 -41.49 -8.66
CA ILE A 163 17.99 -40.71 -7.66
C ILE A 163 19.25 -40.08 -8.28
N ARG A 164 19.98 -40.80 -9.15
CA ARG A 164 21.18 -40.28 -9.82
C ARG A 164 20.89 -39.13 -10.78
N GLU A 165 19.72 -39.12 -11.41
CA GLU A 165 19.28 -38.03 -12.29
C GLU A 165 18.81 -36.81 -11.49
N ASP A 166 18.33 -37.01 -10.27
CA ASP A 166 17.81 -35.94 -9.41
C ASP A 166 18.87 -35.31 -8.51
N VAL A 167 19.89 -36.08 -8.06
CA VAL A 167 20.98 -35.55 -7.20
C VAL A 167 21.67 -34.32 -7.83
N PRO A 168 22.06 -34.30 -9.11
CA PRO A 168 22.63 -33.10 -9.74
C PRO A 168 21.67 -31.90 -9.74
N LYS A 169 20.35 -32.14 -9.87
CA LYS A 169 19.34 -31.08 -9.85
C LYS A 169 19.22 -30.47 -8.44
N VAL A 170 19.26 -31.31 -7.41
CA VAL A 170 19.25 -30.87 -6.01
C VAL A 170 20.51 -30.08 -5.68
N ILE A 171 21.69 -30.54 -6.12
CA ILE A 171 22.96 -29.80 -5.95
C ILE A 171 22.88 -28.44 -6.66
N ALA A 172 22.44 -28.39 -7.91
CA ALA A 172 22.29 -27.14 -8.64
C ALA A 172 21.26 -26.19 -8.02
N SER A 173 20.21 -26.72 -7.38
CA SER A 173 19.24 -25.92 -6.63
C SER A 173 19.83 -25.36 -5.34
N LEU A 174 20.66 -26.13 -4.63
CA LEU A 174 21.40 -25.68 -3.46
C LEU A 174 22.42 -24.60 -3.80
N ASP A 175 23.09 -24.71 -4.95
CA ASP A 175 23.98 -23.68 -5.49
C ASP A 175 23.26 -22.36 -5.72
N LYS A 176 22.13 -22.39 -6.42
CA LYS A 176 21.31 -21.18 -6.62
C LYS A 176 20.81 -20.57 -5.32
N ALA A 177 20.38 -21.41 -4.36
CA ALA A 177 19.92 -20.92 -3.07
C ALA A 177 21.05 -20.27 -2.28
N SER A 178 22.24 -20.88 -2.27
CA SER A 178 23.46 -20.34 -1.66
C SER A 178 23.85 -18.99 -2.27
N ASP A 179 23.85 -18.88 -3.59
CA ASP A 179 24.18 -17.64 -4.30
C ASP A 179 23.17 -16.53 -4.01
N ALA A 180 21.87 -16.85 -3.99
CA ALA A 180 20.83 -15.89 -3.64
C ALA A 180 20.96 -15.38 -2.21
N VAL A 181 21.30 -16.26 -1.27
CA VAL A 181 21.54 -15.87 0.13
C VAL A 181 22.78 -14.99 0.26
N GLN A 182 23.86 -15.28 -0.46
CA GLN A 182 25.06 -14.43 -0.48
C GLN A 182 24.79 -13.05 -1.10
N ALA A 183 24.01 -13.00 -2.18
CA ALA A 183 23.59 -11.74 -2.81
C ALA A 183 22.75 -10.90 -1.84
N ALA A 184 21.74 -11.49 -1.19
CA ALA A 184 20.92 -10.80 -0.19
C ALA A 184 21.75 -10.32 1.01
N SER A 185 22.72 -11.11 1.48
CA SER A 185 23.64 -10.71 2.56
C SER A 185 24.51 -9.51 2.17
N THR A 186 24.96 -9.46 0.92
CA THR A 186 25.76 -8.35 0.38
C THR A 186 24.92 -7.07 0.29
N GLU A 187 23.70 -7.17 -0.24
CA GLU A 187 22.76 -6.04 -0.31
C GLU A 187 22.44 -5.49 1.10
N VAL A 188 22.16 -6.37 2.06
CA VAL A 188 21.94 -5.99 3.45
C VAL A 188 23.16 -5.29 4.06
N LYS A 189 24.38 -5.68 3.68
CA LYS A 189 25.63 -5.03 4.14
C LYS A 189 25.79 -3.63 3.57
N GLU A 190 25.39 -3.40 2.32
CA GLU A 190 25.44 -2.11 1.64
C GLU A 190 24.37 -1.13 2.12
N THR A 191 23.16 -1.61 2.42
CA THR A 191 22.05 -0.77 2.87
C THR A 191 22.13 -0.44 4.36
N ARG A 192 22.79 -1.28 5.17
CA ARG A 192 23.00 -1.09 6.61
C ARG A 192 23.59 0.28 7.01
N PRO A 193 24.67 0.79 6.38
CA PRO A 193 25.25 2.09 6.74
C PRO A 193 24.35 3.30 6.40
N LEU A 194 23.30 3.13 5.58
CA LEU A 194 22.38 4.21 5.25
C LEU A 194 21.34 4.45 6.36
N VAL A 195 21.05 3.42 7.18
CA VAL A 195 20.04 3.48 8.24
C VAL A 195 20.31 4.60 9.27
N PRO A 196 21.54 4.77 9.80
CA PRO A 196 21.85 5.89 10.69
C PRO A 196 21.67 7.27 10.04
N GLY A 197 22.03 7.40 8.75
CA GLY A 197 21.88 8.65 8.01
C GLY A 197 20.42 9.06 7.84
N ILE A 198 19.57 8.09 7.45
CA ILE A 198 18.12 8.30 7.32
C ILE A 198 17.49 8.61 8.70
N LEU A 199 17.93 7.92 9.75
CA LEU A 199 17.45 8.20 11.13
C LEU A 199 17.81 9.62 11.58
N GLU A 200 19.00 10.11 11.26
CA GLU A 200 19.42 11.46 11.61
C GLU A 200 18.72 12.53 10.76
N GLU A 201 18.45 12.26 9.48
CA GLU A 201 17.65 13.13 8.62
C GLU A 201 16.21 13.23 9.13
N VAL A 202 15.59 12.10 9.47
CA VAL A 202 14.25 12.05 10.09
C VAL A 202 14.21 12.78 11.44
N LYS A 203 15.28 12.69 12.25
CA LYS A 203 15.41 13.45 13.50
C LYS A 203 15.52 14.96 13.23
N THR A 204 16.33 15.36 12.25
CA THR A 204 16.51 16.76 11.86
C THR A 204 15.19 17.35 11.36
N THR A 205 14.46 16.64 10.49
CA THR A 205 13.14 17.07 10.02
C THR A 205 12.15 17.17 11.19
N ARG A 206 12.17 16.22 12.14
CA ARG A 206 11.32 16.27 13.34
C ARG A 206 11.62 17.51 14.20
N GLU A 207 12.88 17.85 14.39
CA GLU A 207 13.26 19.00 15.23
C GLU A 207 12.93 20.34 14.54
N ALA A 208 12.94 20.38 13.21
CA ALA A 208 12.56 21.56 12.44
C ALA A 208 11.03 21.79 12.35
N LEU A 209 10.23 20.72 12.45
CA LEU A 209 8.77 20.75 12.31
C LEU A 209 8.05 21.72 13.26
N PRO A 210 8.34 21.73 14.59
CA PRO A 210 7.71 22.68 15.53
C PRO A 210 7.95 24.14 15.14
N GLY A 211 9.17 24.50 14.74
CA GLY A 211 9.50 25.87 14.35
C GLY A 211 8.79 26.31 13.05
N LEU A 212 8.55 25.39 12.13
CA LEU A 212 7.77 25.66 10.92
C LEU A 212 6.27 25.78 11.21
N LEU A 213 5.76 25.00 12.16
CA LEU A 213 4.38 25.11 12.66
C LEU A 213 4.14 26.44 13.37
N ASP A 214 5.05 26.85 14.25
CA ASP A 214 5.00 28.15 14.92
C ASP A 214 5.01 29.32 13.92
N GLN A 215 5.81 29.20 12.85
CA GLN A 215 5.85 30.17 11.76
C GLN A 215 4.52 30.21 10.99
N ALA A 216 3.93 29.06 10.67
CA ALA A 216 2.63 28.99 10.02
C ALA A 216 1.53 29.61 10.88
N GLU A 217 1.51 29.35 12.19
CA GLU A 217 0.58 29.97 13.14
C GLU A 217 0.78 31.48 13.27
N ALA A 218 2.03 31.95 13.26
CA ALA A 218 2.34 33.38 13.26
C ALA A 218 1.84 34.07 11.98
N ILE A 219 2.01 33.45 10.81
CA ILE A 219 1.49 33.95 9.54
C ILE A 219 -0.04 34.01 9.58
N THR A 220 -0.72 32.98 10.08
CA THR A 220 -2.19 32.96 10.22
C THR A 220 -2.69 34.04 11.17
N ARG A 221 -2.04 34.24 12.32
CA ARG A 221 -2.38 35.32 13.26
C ARG A 221 -2.21 36.69 12.64
N ASN A 222 -1.09 36.93 11.97
CA ASN A 222 -0.81 38.20 11.30
C ASN A 222 -1.81 38.46 10.17
N ALA A 223 -2.15 37.45 9.37
CA ALA A 223 -3.16 37.57 8.31
C ALA A 223 -4.56 37.88 8.87
N ARG A 224 -4.91 37.31 10.04
CA ARG A 224 -6.18 37.62 10.73
C ARG A 224 -6.20 39.04 11.27
N GLN A 225 -5.12 39.50 11.90
CA GLN A 225 -5.00 40.87 12.41
C GLN A 225 -5.06 41.90 11.29
N VAL A 226 -4.35 41.68 10.18
CA VAL A 226 -4.42 42.56 8.99
C VAL A 226 -5.82 42.55 8.37
N GLY A 227 -6.53 41.41 8.41
CA GLY A 227 -7.93 41.31 8.00
C GLY A 227 -8.89 42.09 8.91
N GLU A 228 -8.67 42.06 10.23
CA GLU A 228 -9.44 42.83 11.21
C GLU A 228 -9.16 44.34 11.11
N GLU A 229 -7.91 44.75 10.96
CA GLU A 229 -7.51 46.16 10.82
C GLU A 229 -7.99 46.76 9.48
N ALA A 230 -7.98 45.98 8.39
CA ALA A 230 -8.59 46.38 7.12
C ALA A 230 -10.13 46.35 7.15
N GLY A 231 -10.74 45.68 8.14
CA GLY A 231 -12.18 45.52 8.32
C GLY A 231 -12.87 46.56 9.21
N GLN A 232 -12.13 47.45 9.89
CA GLN A 232 -12.72 48.48 10.77
C GLN A 232 -13.50 49.59 10.03
N GLY A 233 -13.61 49.49 8.71
CA GLY A 233 -14.24 50.50 7.85
C GLY A 233 -15.60 50.14 7.26
N ALA A 234 -16.21 48.97 7.52
CA ALA A 234 -17.63 48.69 7.22
C ALA A 234 -18.03 47.28 7.68
N VAL A 235 -19.18 47.20 8.38
CA VAL A 235 -19.97 46.00 8.69
C VAL A 235 -19.47 45.12 9.85
N GLY A 236 -19.74 45.57 11.08
CA GLY A 236 -19.72 44.75 12.29
C GLY A 236 -20.90 43.76 12.40
N GLY A 237 -21.22 43.02 11.34
CA GLY A 237 -22.32 42.06 11.37
C GLY A 237 -22.24 41.07 10.21
N MET A 238 -22.28 39.77 10.54
CA MET A 238 -22.30 38.60 9.65
C MET A 238 -20.95 37.97 9.26
N ILE A 239 -20.10 37.55 10.21
CA ILE A 239 -19.22 36.37 9.99
C ILE A 239 -19.09 35.54 11.29
N THR A 240 -20.23 35.12 11.85
CA THR A 240 -20.28 34.13 12.96
C THR A 240 -21.25 32.99 12.69
N GLY A 241 -21.67 32.81 11.42
CA GLY A 241 -22.49 31.69 10.99
C GLY A 241 -21.62 30.52 10.55
N VAL A 242 -21.76 29.38 11.24
CA VAL A 242 -21.17 28.09 10.89
C VAL A 242 -21.40 27.78 9.41
N LEU A 243 -20.33 27.81 8.62
CA LEU A 243 -20.35 27.53 7.18
C LEU A 243 -20.52 26.02 6.94
N THR A 244 -21.76 25.53 6.97
CA THR A 244 -22.20 24.26 6.36
C THR A 244 -22.23 24.33 4.83
N SER A 245 -21.29 25.08 4.24
CA SER A 245 -21.29 25.41 2.82
C SER A 245 -21.13 24.16 1.95
N PRO A 246 -21.81 24.08 0.80
CA PRO A 246 -21.59 23.05 -0.22
C PRO A 246 -20.12 22.88 -0.63
N LEU A 247 -19.27 23.89 -0.41
CA LEU A 247 -17.84 23.85 -0.68
C LEU A 247 -17.08 22.85 0.22
N ARG A 248 -17.44 22.75 1.52
CA ARG A 248 -16.81 21.77 2.43
C ARG A 248 -17.26 20.34 2.14
N LEU A 249 -18.53 20.18 1.78
CA LEU A 249 -19.04 18.91 1.25
C LEU A 249 -18.33 18.53 -0.04
N MET A 250 -18.06 19.48 -0.93
CA MET A 250 -17.31 19.25 -2.17
C MET A 250 -15.85 18.87 -1.90
N GLU A 251 -15.19 19.43 -0.88
CA GLU A 251 -13.84 19.01 -0.46
C GLU A 251 -13.85 17.60 0.13
N SER A 252 -14.77 17.33 1.06
CA SER A 252 -14.89 16.00 1.67
C SER A 252 -15.25 14.95 0.63
N MET A 253 -16.32 15.16 -0.14
CA MET A 253 -16.70 14.24 -1.21
C MET A 253 -15.63 14.18 -2.29
N GLY A 254 -14.96 15.30 -2.61
CA GLY A 254 -13.87 15.37 -3.59
C GLY A 254 -12.70 14.48 -3.22
N SER A 255 -12.27 14.50 -1.95
CA SER A 255 -11.25 13.57 -1.44
C SER A 255 -11.70 12.10 -1.54
N THR A 256 -12.99 11.83 -1.30
CA THR A 256 -13.59 10.50 -1.49
C THR A 256 -13.65 10.09 -2.98
N PHE A 257 -13.92 11.04 -3.89
CA PHE A 257 -13.92 10.83 -5.36
C PHE A 257 -12.49 10.68 -5.94
N THR A 258 -11.42 10.91 -5.16
CA THR A 258 -10.02 10.85 -5.63
C THR A 258 -9.18 9.73 -5.00
N GLY A 259 -9.75 8.91 -4.12
CA GLY A 259 -9.02 7.86 -3.38
C GLY A 259 -9.02 6.46 -4.04
N TRP A 260 -8.00 5.66 -3.70
CA TRP A 260 -7.78 4.22 -3.98
C TRP A 260 -8.93 3.23 -3.68
N ILE A 261 -10.07 3.68 -3.14
CA ILE A 261 -11.18 2.82 -2.72
C ILE A 261 -12.23 2.65 -3.84
N TRP A 262 -12.23 3.44 -4.91
CA TRP A 262 -13.34 3.45 -5.89
C TRP A 262 -13.04 2.89 -7.28
N PRO A 263 -14.04 2.25 -7.93
CA PRO A 263 -13.95 1.70 -9.28
C PRO A 263 -13.60 2.75 -10.35
N ASP A 264 -12.97 2.34 -11.46
CA ASP A 264 -12.49 3.19 -12.56
C ASP A 264 -13.58 4.10 -13.17
N GLU A 265 -14.84 3.77 -12.94
CA GLU A 265 -16.03 4.34 -13.57
C GLU A 265 -16.40 5.76 -13.09
N LEU A 266 -15.89 6.23 -11.95
CA LEU A 266 -16.15 7.61 -11.47
C LEU A 266 -15.08 8.64 -11.90
N LYS A 267 -14.02 8.22 -12.61
CA LYS A 267 -13.11 9.14 -13.33
C LYS A 267 -13.83 10.01 -14.36
N ALA A 268 -15.00 9.56 -14.84
CA ALA A 268 -15.80 10.25 -15.83
C ALA A 268 -16.63 11.44 -15.26
N LEU A 269 -16.59 11.68 -13.94
CA LEU A 269 -17.21 12.87 -13.34
C LEU A 269 -16.33 14.10 -13.55
N THR A 270 -16.90 15.14 -14.16
CA THR A 270 -16.22 16.44 -14.28
C THR A 270 -16.28 17.21 -12.95
N GLU A 271 -15.45 18.24 -12.81
CA GLU A 271 -15.52 19.15 -11.66
C GLU A 271 -16.90 19.81 -11.50
N GLU A 272 -17.61 20.03 -12.60
CA GLU A 272 -18.98 20.57 -12.57
C GLU A 272 -20.00 19.53 -12.09
N ASP A 273 -19.80 18.24 -12.43
CA ASP A 273 -20.61 17.15 -11.89
C ASP A 273 -20.43 17.04 -10.37
N LYS A 274 -19.18 17.08 -9.89
CA LYS A 274 -18.85 17.03 -8.45
C LYS A 274 -19.50 18.18 -7.69
N LYS A 275 -19.46 19.39 -8.24
CA LYS A 275 -20.10 20.57 -7.66
C LYS A 275 -21.63 20.42 -7.59
N LEU A 276 -22.26 19.92 -8.65
CA LEU A 276 -23.70 19.71 -8.71
C LEU A 276 -24.14 18.64 -7.69
N LEU A 277 -23.39 17.55 -7.58
CA LEU A 277 -23.60 16.49 -6.60
C LEU A 277 -23.47 17.00 -5.16
N ALA A 278 -22.43 17.78 -4.85
CA ALA A 278 -22.23 18.36 -3.52
C ALA A 278 -23.38 19.32 -3.14
N GLN A 279 -23.82 20.17 -4.07
CA GLN A 279 -24.95 21.08 -3.85
C GLN A 279 -26.25 20.32 -3.59
N LYS A 280 -26.56 19.32 -4.42
CA LYS A 280 -27.79 18.52 -4.25
C LYS A 280 -27.76 17.65 -3.00
N SER A 281 -26.59 17.17 -2.59
CA SER A 281 -26.42 16.47 -1.32
C SER A 281 -26.67 17.40 -0.14
N ALA A 282 -26.14 18.63 -0.18
CA ALA A 282 -26.36 19.65 0.86
C ALA A 282 -27.85 19.98 1.07
N GLU A 283 -28.63 20.08 -0.02
CA GLU A 283 -30.07 20.31 0.05
C GLU A 283 -30.80 19.19 0.82
N ILE A 284 -30.38 17.92 0.65
CA ILE A 284 -31.06 16.75 1.23
C ILE A 284 -30.68 16.54 2.70
N ILE A 285 -29.40 16.68 3.06
CA ILE A 285 -28.91 16.26 4.39
C ILE A 285 -29.41 17.12 5.55
N GLU A 286 -29.68 18.41 5.31
CA GLU A 286 -30.08 19.34 6.37
C GLU A 286 -31.57 19.28 6.71
N LYS A 287 -32.45 19.18 5.70
CA LYS A 287 -33.89 19.49 5.89
C LYS A 287 -34.84 18.39 5.46
N ASP A 288 -34.37 17.41 4.70
CA ASP A 288 -35.27 16.47 4.05
C ASP A 288 -35.55 15.20 4.89
N LYS A 289 -36.70 14.57 4.62
CA LYS A 289 -37.14 13.34 5.27
C LYS A 289 -36.46 12.12 4.64
N ILE A 290 -36.37 11.04 5.41
CA ILE A 290 -35.93 9.75 4.88
C ILE A 290 -36.84 9.37 3.69
N GLY A 291 -36.23 8.93 2.60
CA GLY A 291 -36.90 8.60 1.34
C GLY A 291 -36.93 9.73 0.32
N THR A 292 -36.58 10.97 0.67
CA THR A 292 -36.51 12.08 -0.30
C THR A 292 -35.49 11.78 -1.39
N LEU A 293 -35.90 12.01 -2.64
CA LEU A 293 -35.10 11.81 -3.83
C LEU A 293 -34.93 13.14 -4.57
N ARG A 294 -33.70 13.48 -4.96
CA ARG A 294 -33.40 14.60 -5.87
C ARG A 294 -32.72 14.07 -7.11
N THR A 295 -33.05 14.66 -8.25
CA THR A 295 -32.43 14.33 -9.53
C THR A 295 -31.39 15.40 -9.88
N TRP A 296 -30.33 14.99 -10.53
CA TRP A 296 -29.30 15.86 -11.06
C TRP A 296 -28.98 15.46 -12.51
N LYS A 297 -28.62 16.44 -13.32
CA LYS A 297 -28.21 16.23 -14.71
C LYS A 297 -27.28 17.35 -15.10
N ASN A 298 -26.12 17.00 -15.65
CA ASN A 298 -25.21 17.95 -16.25
C ASN A 298 -25.39 17.93 -17.77
N ALA A 299 -25.77 19.08 -18.33
CA ALA A 299 -26.00 19.23 -19.76
C ALA A 299 -24.72 19.15 -20.60
N LYS A 300 -23.54 19.39 -20.00
CA LYS A 300 -22.24 19.36 -20.69
C LYS A 300 -21.66 17.95 -20.78
N SER A 301 -21.60 17.25 -19.65
CA SER A 301 -21.05 15.89 -19.60
C SER A 301 -22.08 14.81 -20.01
N GLY A 302 -23.38 15.13 -19.95
CA GLY A 302 -24.45 14.16 -20.18
C GLY A 302 -24.73 13.27 -18.95
N ASN A 303 -23.88 13.32 -17.94
CA ASN A 303 -24.01 12.56 -16.70
C ASN A 303 -25.27 13.00 -15.95
N HIS A 304 -26.00 12.02 -15.40
CA HIS A 304 -27.24 12.28 -14.70
C HIS A 304 -27.54 11.18 -13.69
N GLY A 305 -28.36 11.51 -12.70
CA GLY A 305 -28.72 10.55 -11.67
C GLY A 305 -29.64 11.10 -10.61
N THR A 306 -29.72 10.37 -9.51
CA THR A 306 -30.57 10.62 -8.37
C THR A 306 -29.78 10.44 -7.08
N ILE A 307 -30.14 11.22 -6.07
CA ILE A 307 -29.60 11.17 -4.72
C ILE A 307 -30.78 10.96 -3.79
N LYS A 308 -30.75 9.89 -2.99
CA LYS A 308 -31.83 9.52 -2.09
C LYS A 308 -31.34 9.43 -0.66
N LEU A 309 -32.05 10.07 0.27
CA LEU A 309 -31.78 9.90 1.71
C LEU A 309 -32.33 8.55 2.19
N LEU A 310 -31.45 7.62 2.54
CA LEU A 310 -31.84 6.28 3.02
C LEU A 310 -32.08 6.24 4.52
N ALA A 311 -31.25 6.93 5.30
CA ALA A 311 -31.37 6.91 6.76
C ALA A 311 -30.78 8.17 7.41
N LYS A 312 -31.28 8.46 8.61
CA LYS A 312 -30.65 9.35 9.59
C LYS A 312 -30.22 8.47 10.75
N ALA A 313 -28.92 8.43 11.03
CA ALA A 313 -28.34 7.61 12.09
C ALA A 313 -27.55 8.52 13.02
N ASP A 314 -27.59 8.25 14.32
CA ASP A 314 -26.72 8.90 15.30
C ASP A 314 -25.69 7.85 15.73
N GLU A 315 -24.45 8.00 15.30
CA GLU A 315 -23.36 7.06 15.59
C GLU A 315 -22.27 7.77 16.39
N SER A 316 -21.87 7.19 17.52
CA SER A 316 -20.82 7.74 18.38
C SER A 316 -21.05 9.20 18.80
N GLY A 317 -22.32 9.61 18.96
CA GLY A 317 -22.69 10.98 19.31
C GLY A 317 -22.64 11.99 18.14
N LYS A 318 -22.42 11.52 16.90
CA LYS A 318 -22.41 12.34 15.69
C LYS A 318 -23.67 12.11 14.87
N GLU A 319 -24.26 13.19 14.38
CA GLU A 319 -25.38 13.11 13.44
C GLU A 319 -24.89 12.63 12.08
N CYS A 320 -25.38 11.48 11.61
CA CYS A 320 -25.02 10.90 10.32
C CYS A 320 -26.23 10.72 9.39
N ARG A 321 -25.97 10.69 8.08
CA ARG A 321 -26.95 10.53 7.00
C ARG A 321 -26.41 9.51 5.99
N LEU A 322 -27.23 8.54 5.60
CA LEU A 322 -26.91 7.63 4.49
C LEU A 322 -27.58 8.13 3.22
N LEU A 323 -26.79 8.39 2.18
CA LEU A 323 -27.26 8.79 0.86
C LEU A 323 -26.97 7.70 -0.17
N GLU A 324 -27.97 7.36 -0.98
CA GLU A 324 -27.82 6.51 -2.16
C GLU A 324 -27.73 7.39 -3.41
N PHE A 325 -26.68 7.19 -4.19
CA PHE A 325 -26.41 7.83 -5.47
C PHE A 325 -26.62 6.80 -6.58
N LYS A 326 -27.59 7.03 -7.46
CA LYS A 326 -27.84 6.19 -8.64
C LYS A 326 -27.83 7.03 -9.90
N GLY A 327 -27.08 6.65 -10.92
CA GLY A 327 -27.02 7.45 -12.14
C GLY A 327 -26.33 6.77 -13.29
N GLU A 328 -26.28 7.45 -14.41
CA GLU A 328 -25.44 7.09 -15.55
C GLU A 328 -24.29 8.10 -15.63
N VAL A 329 -23.07 7.60 -15.48
CA VAL A 329 -21.84 8.39 -15.47
C VAL A 329 -20.89 7.76 -16.49
N GLY A 330 -20.45 8.54 -17.48
CA GLY A 330 -19.58 8.01 -18.55
C GLY A 330 -20.24 6.93 -19.43
N GLY A 331 -21.58 6.84 -19.43
CA GLY A 331 -22.34 5.80 -20.15
C GLY A 331 -22.56 4.52 -19.34
N GLU A 332 -22.07 4.44 -18.11
CA GLU A 332 -22.25 3.30 -17.23
C GLU A 332 -23.18 3.59 -16.05
N LYS A 333 -23.96 2.58 -15.65
CA LYS A 333 -24.88 2.70 -14.52
C LYS A 333 -24.13 2.55 -13.20
N GLN A 334 -24.18 3.60 -12.40
CA GLN A 334 -23.57 3.68 -11.08
C GLN A 334 -24.61 3.55 -9.98
N ASN A 335 -24.23 2.86 -8.90
CA ASN A 335 -24.98 2.80 -7.66
C ASN A 335 -24.01 2.80 -6.47
N LEU A 336 -24.03 3.88 -5.68
CA LEU A 336 -23.11 4.10 -4.58
C LEU A 336 -23.88 4.55 -3.34
N ILE A 337 -23.53 4.00 -2.17
CA ILE A 337 -24.10 4.44 -0.89
C ILE A 337 -22.99 5.07 -0.07
N LEU A 338 -23.20 6.32 0.36
CA LEU A 338 -22.26 7.06 1.19
C LEU A 338 -22.86 7.38 2.54
N ARG A 339 -22.03 7.27 3.57
CA ARG A 339 -22.32 7.76 4.92
C ARG A 339 -21.67 9.12 5.10
N LEU A 340 -22.48 10.14 5.40
CA LEU A 340 -22.00 11.47 5.75
C LEU A 340 -22.29 11.72 7.22
N CYS A 341 -21.27 12.08 7.99
CA CYS A 341 -21.38 12.40 9.40
C CYS A 341 -21.03 13.86 9.65
N LYS A 342 -21.72 14.47 10.59
CA LYS A 342 -21.49 15.84 11.02
C LYS A 342 -20.38 15.87 12.07
N ASP A 343 -19.36 16.68 11.82
CA ASP A 343 -18.26 16.90 12.75
C ASP A 343 -18.65 17.86 13.89
N GLU A 344 -17.75 18.03 14.85
CA GLU A 344 -17.94 18.92 16.01
C GLU A 344 -18.07 20.40 15.61
N LYS A 345 -17.57 20.78 14.44
CA LYS A 345 -17.67 22.12 13.86
C LYS A 345 -18.97 22.29 13.05
N GLY A 346 -19.82 21.27 13.02
CA GLY A 346 -21.10 21.25 12.34
C GLY A 346 -21.03 20.99 10.84
N ALA A 347 -19.86 20.71 10.28
CA ALA A 347 -19.66 20.41 8.87
C ALA A 347 -19.91 18.92 8.58
N TRP A 348 -20.44 18.63 7.40
CA TRP A 348 -20.71 17.26 6.97
C TRP A 348 -19.52 16.71 6.18
N SER A 349 -19.03 15.53 6.56
CA SER A 349 -17.96 14.82 5.86
C SER A 349 -18.33 13.36 5.62
N VAL A 350 -17.79 12.78 4.55
CA VAL A 350 -17.91 11.33 4.32
C VAL A 350 -17.16 10.59 5.43
N SER A 351 -17.84 9.64 6.06
CA SER A 351 -17.23 8.71 7.02
C SER A 351 -16.94 7.40 6.31
N GLU A 352 -15.75 6.84 6.52
CA GLU A 352 -15.48 5.45 6.16
C GLU A 352 -16.47 4.55 6.91
N THR A 353 -17.03 3.57 6.19
CA THR A 353 -18.07 2.65 6.68
C THR A 353 -17.51 1.51 7.48
#